data_AF-A0AAD5KCR2-F1
#
_entry.id   AF-A0AAD5KCR2-F1
#
_cell.length_a   1.000
_cell.length_b   1.000
_cell.length_c   1.000
_cell.angle_alpha   90.00
_cell.angle_beta   90.00
_cell.angle_gamma   90.00
#
_symmetry.space_group_name_H-M   'P 1'
#
loop_
_entity.id
_entity.type
_entity.pdbx_description
1 polymer ?
#
loop_
_entity_poly.entity_id
_entity_poly.type
_entity_poly.pdbx_seq_one_letter_code
_entity_poly.pdbx_strand_id
1 'polypeptide(L)'
;MDLDYYNEDEELNEAIASMDISASAGIKEGDITQKKDPILTVRVAVNINHQEKILFIQVFNDTKCIDWLMEQVAQKVWESYGYEPKIYELKTEASGCLLPQELVVVAIQGNFELVHAYYHGFREKTPLEVYQNSCSRNKVSTRHTVELALHENEQTDALVLADTCLVSRDIPVICDLLSHIKPVTKVDLSGNVLYDHDIADLFKHIQDLHEVDLSSNRITSKTIAKLAYHPNLRRASLSYNPLGSDTLALLPELLRKCSHLDVLDLESCDVDNYTLQDITLHEYRHYSGHRLESLNLSNNALIRDSTSFERWKPLLHNLVNHPTNIEF
;
A
#
# COMPACT_ATOMS: atom_id res chain seq x y z
N MET A 1 15.63 -68.51 17.92
CA MET A 1 15.90 -67.06 18.08
C MET A 1 15.76 -66.53 16.67
N ASP A 2 14.49 -66.44 16.29
CA ASP A 2 14.02 -66.53 14.92
C ASP A 2 13.51 -65.16 14.49
N LEU A 3 13.89 -64.84 13.26
CA LEU A 3 13.38 -63.75 12.45
C LEU A 3 11.90 -63.96 12.19
N ASP A 4 11.09 -62.92 12.31
CA ASP A 4 9.88 -62.77 11.49
C ASP A 4 9.57 -61.28 11.27
N TYR A 5 9.65 -60.91 9.98
CA TYR A 5 9.07 -59.71 9.38
C TYR A 5 7.54 -59.88 9.38
N TYR A 6 6.80 -58.89 9.88
CA TYR A 6 5.34 -58.80 9.68
C TYR A 6 4.95 -57.43 9.11
N ASN A 7 4.13 -57.51 8.06
CA ASN A 7 3.74 -56.47 7.10
C ASN A 7 2.73 -55.46 7.65
N GLU A 8 2.89 -54.18 7.30
CA GLU A 8 1.98 -53.06 7.63
C GLU A 8 0.81 -52.86 6.63
N ASP A 9 0.53 -53.81 5.74
CA ASP A 9 -0.47 -53.63 4.65
C ASP A 9 -1.87 -54.19 4.95
N GLU A 10 -2.16 -54.63 6.19
CA GLU A 10 -3.45 -55.29 6.52
C GLU A 10 -4.48 -54.38 7.22
N GLU A 11 -4.09 -53.21 7.76
CA GLU A 11 -5.04 -52.29 8.42
C GLU A 11 -5.74 -51.28 7.48
N LEU A 12 -5.29 -51.14 6.22
CA LEU A 12 -5.89 -50.17 5.29
C LEU A 12 -7.11 -50.73 4.52
N ASN A 13 -7.26 -52.06 4.45
CA ASN A 13 -8.31 -52.70 3.65
C ASN A 13 -9.60 -53.02 4.44
N GLU A 14 -9.60 -52.98 5.77
CA GLU A 14 -10.81 -53.19 6.58
C GLU A 14 -11.63 -51.91 6.83
N ALA A 15 -11.06 -50.72 6.62
CA ALA A 15 -11.79 -49.46 6.77
C ALA A 15 -12.72 -49.14 5.58
N ILE A 16 -12.52 -49.78 4.42
CA ILE A 16 -13.27 -49.50 3.18
C ILE A 16 -14.53 -50.37 3.05
N ALA A 17 -14.68 -51.43 3.86
CA ALA A 17 -15.78 -52.39 3.74
C ALA A 17 -16.99 -52.17 4.67
N SER A 18 -17.05 -51.06 5.43
CA SER A 18 -18.12 -50.82 6.42
C SER A 18 -19.11 -49.69 6.09
N MET A 19 -19.16 -49.19 4.85
CA MET A 19 -20.18 -48.23 4.43
C MET A 19 -20.96 -48.76 3.23
N ASP A 20 -22.10 -49.41 3.51
CA ASP A 20 -23.10 -49.72 2.50
C ASP A 20 -24.48 -49.15 2.87
N ILE A 21 -25.03 -48.41 1.90
CA ILE A 21 -26.44 -48.21 1.55
C ILE A 21 -27.36 -47.44 2.52
N SER A 22 -27.67 -46.19 2.15
CA SER A 22 -29.02 -45.76 1.70
C SER A 22 -29.17 -44.23 1.78
N ALA A 23 -29.12 -43.54 0.65
CA ALA A 23 -29.75 -42.24 0.52
C ALA A 23 -30.08 -41.98 -0.95
N SER A 24 -31.38 -41.84 -1.19
CA SER A 24 -31.98 -41.45 -2.47
C SER A 24 -31.23 -40.29 -3.11
N ALA A 25 -30.76 -40.50 -4.34
CA ALA A 25 -30.36 -39.44 -5.25
C ALA A 25 -31.59 -38.60 -5.61
N GLY A 26 -31.95 -37.68 -4.72
CA GLY A 26 -32.80 -36.56 -5.00
C GLY A 26 -32.05 -35.64 -5.97
N ILE A 27 -32.60 -35.53 -7.16
CA ILE A 27 -32.29 -34.52 -8.17
C ILE A 27 -32.23 -33.16 -7.46
N LYS A 28 -31.03 -32.57 -7.35
CA LYS A 28 -30.89 -31.13 -7.28
C LYS A 28 -30.36 -30.72 -8.64
N GLU A 29 -31.29 -30.21 -9.46
CA GLU A 29 -30.97 -29.42 -10.65
C GLU A 29 -29.94 -28.38 -10.24
N GLY A 30 -28.69 -28.65 -10.59
CA GLY A 30 -27.64 -27.65 -10.59
C GLY A 30 -28.06 -26.59 -11.58
N ASP A 31 -28.05 -25.35 -11.12
CA ASP A 31 -28.18 -24.15 -11.91
C ASP A 31 -27.02 -24.12 -12.93
N ILE A 32 -27.20 -24.82 -14.06
CA ILE A 32 -26.37 -24.66 -15.25
C ILE A 32 -26.81 -23.32 -15.83
N THR A 33 -26.26 -22.22 -15.30
CA THR A 33 -26.27 -20.95 -16.01
C THR A 33 -25.50 -21.19 -17.31
N GLN A 34 -26.22 -21.52 -18.39
CA GLN A 34 -25.66 -21.53 -19.73
C GLN A 34 -25.02 -20.16 -19.95
N LYS A 35 -23.69 -20.09 -20.01
CA LYS A 35 -22.98 -18.88 -20.39
C LYS A 35 -23.42 -18.56 -21.82
N LYS A 36 -24.34 -17.60 -21.94
CA LYS A 36 -24.81 -17.10 -23.23
C LYS A 36 -23.60 -16.49 -23.95
N ASP A 37 -23.34 -16.92 -25.17
CA ASP A 37 -22.26 -16.34 -25.98
C ASP A 37 -22.55 -14.86 -26.29
N PRO A 38 -21.52 -14.00 -26.29
CA PRO A 38 -21.70 -12.60 -26.67
C PRO A 38 -22.08 -12.49 -28.15
N ILE A 39 -23.00 -11.57 -28.44
CA ILE A 39 -23.45 -11.26 -29.81
C ILE A 39 -22.33 -10.51 -30.56
N LEU A 40 -21.61 -9.65 -29.85
CA LEU A 40 -20.50 -8.87 -30.38
C LEU A 40 -19.43 -8.71 -29.29
N THR A 41 -18.15 -8.86 -29.66
CA THR A 41 -17.04 -8.44 -28.81
C THR A 41 -16.36 -7.24 -29.44
N VAL A 42 -16.35 -6.11 -28.75
CA VAL A 42 -15.77 -4.86 -29.23
C VAL A 42 -14.35 -4.71 -28.69
N ARG A 43 -13.39 -4.40 -29.58
CA ARG A 43 -12.02 -4.06 -29.19
C ARG A 43 -11.91 -2.55 -29.06
N VAL A 44 -11.59 -2.07 -27.86
CA VAL A 44 -11.49 -0.64 -27.59
C VAL A 44 -10.06 -0.29 -27.20
N ALA A 45 -9.41 0.58 -27.98
CA ALA A 45 -8.14 1.22 -27.64
C ALA A 45 -8.40 2.45 -26.76
N VAL A 46 -7.73 2.50 -25.61
CA VAL A 46 -7.75 3.66 -24.71
C VAL A 46 -6.32 3.96 -24.25
N ASN A 47 -5.92 5.23 -24.28
CA ASN A 47 -4.59 5.65 -23.85
C ASN A 47 -4.61 6.05 -22.37
N ILE A 48 -4.02 5.25 -21.48
CA ILE A 48 -3.95 5.52 -20.04
C ILE A 48 -2.49 5.74 -19.67
N ASN A 49 -2.18 6.88 -19.06
CA ASN A 49 -0.82 7.24 -18.65
C ASN A 49 0.21 7.08 -19.78
N HIS A 50 -0.10 7.58 -20.97
CA HIS A 50 0.74 7.50 -22.18
C HIS A 50 0.98 6.09 -22.71
N GLN A 51 0.18 5.11 -22.28
CA GLN A 51 0.22 3.74 -22.79
C GLN A 51 -1.13 3.37 -23.39
N GLU A 52 -1.11 2.91 -24.65
CA GLU A 52 -2.30 2.35 -25.28
C GLU A 52 -2.64 0.98 -24.65
N LYS A 53 -3.88 0.83 -24.19
CA LYS A 53 -4.44 -0.40 -23.67
C LYS A 53 -5.60 -0.83 -24.55
N ILE A 54 -5.66 -2.12 -24.85
CA ILE A 54 -6.76 -2.72 -25.62
C ILE A 54 -7.68 -3.46 -24.65
N LEU A 55 -8.94 -3.05 -24.64
CA LEU A 55 -10.02 -3.64 -23.87
C LEU A 55 -10.90 -4.49 -24.78
N PHE A 56 -11.51 -5.52 -24.19
CA PHE A 56 -12.51 -6.35 -24.86
C PHE A 56 -13.82 -6.18 -24.11
N ILE A 57 -14.81 -5.58 -24.77
CA ILE A 57 -16.15 -5.36 -24.20
C ILE A 57 -17.12 -6.34 -24.86
N GLN A 58 -17.73 -7.21 -24.05
CA GLN A 58 -18.69 -8.22 -24.51
C GLN A 58 -20.11 -7.66 -24.50
N VAL A 59 -20.79 -7.73 -25.65
CA VAL A 59 -22.16 -7.26 -25.82
C VAL A 59 -23.09 -8.47 -25.96
N PHE A 60 -23.98 -8.64 -25.00
CA PHE A 60 -24.92 -9.77 -24.94
C PHE A 60 -26.36 -9.42 -25.37
N ASN A 61 -26.61 -8.13 -25.64
CA ASN A 61 -27.92 -7.59 -25.98
C ASN A 61 -27.76 -6.57 -27.12
N ASP A 62 -28.57 -6.72 -28.17
CA ASP A 62 -28.57 -5.91 -29.39
C ASP A 62 -29.18 -4.50 -29.20
N THR A 63 -29.84 -4.24 -28.07
CA THR A 63 -30.40 -2.94 -27.71
C THR A 63 -29.39 -1.98 -27.07
N LYS A 64 -28.13 -2.38 -26.89
CA LYS A 64 -27.10 -1.54 -26.27
C LYS A 64 -26.63 -0.44 -27.22
N CYS A 65 -26.57 0.79 -26.70
CA CYS A 65 -26.12 1.95 -27.43
C CYS A 65 -24.64 2.28 -27.17
N ILE A 66 -24.07 3.19 -27.97
CA ILE A 66 -22.70 3.67 -27.84
C ILE A 66 -22.46 4.32 -26.47
N ASP A 67 -23.43 5.01 -25.90
CA ASP A 67 -23.35 5.56 -24.53
C ASP A 67 -23.10 4.47 -23.47
N TRP A 68 -23.84 3.36 -23.56
CA TRP A 68 -23.57 2.18 -22.73
C TRP A 68 -22.16 1.62 -22.97
N LEU A 69 -21.68 1.60 -24.21
CA LEU A 69 -20.31 1.15 -24.51
C LEU A 69 -19.28 2.07 -23.88
N MET A 70 -19.49 3.39 -23.89
CA MET A 70 -18.64 4.37 -23.21
C MET A 70 -18.58 4.10 -21.69
N GLU A 71 -19.71 3.84 -21.05
CA GLU A 71 -19.78 3.46 -19.63
C GLU A 71 -19.02 2.15 -19.34
N GLN A 72 -19.18 1.13 -20.19
CA GLN A 72 -18.48 -0.14 -20.03
C GLN A 72 -16.97 -0.01 -20.22
N VAL A 73 -16.53 0.83 -21.15
CA VAL A 73 -15.11 1.16 -21.32
C VAL A 73 -14.59 1.82 -20.04
N ALA A 74 -15.27 2.85 -19.55
CA ALA A 74 -14.87 3.55 -18.32
C ALA A 74 -14.79 2.59 -17.12
N GLN A 75 -15.82 1.76 -16.92
CA GLN A 75 -15.87 0.75 -15.87
C GLN A 75 -14.74 -0.27 -16.01
N LYS A 76 -14.47 -0.77 -17.23
CA LYS A 76 -13.42 -1.75 -17.45
C LYS A 76 -12.03 -1.18 -17.19
N VAL A 77 -11.80 0.09 -17.53
CA VAL A 77 -10.56 0.79 -17.19
C VAL A 77 -10.42 0.93 -15.68
N TRP A 78 -11.49 1.31 -14.98
CA TRP A 78 -11.51 1.41 -13.52
C TRP A 78 -11.13 0.07 -12.88
N GLU A 79 -11.83 -1.00 -13.22
CA GLU A 79 -11.61 -2.34 -12.67
C GLU A 79 -10.22 -2.91 -12.99
N SER A 80 -9.59 -2.50 -14.09
CA SER A 80 -8.30 -3.05 -14.51
C SER A 80 -7.12 -2.20 -14.07
N TYR A 81 -7.28 -0.88 -14.01
CA TYR A 81 -6.18 0.07 -13.89
C TYR A 81 -6.36 1.12 -12.79
N GLY A 82 -7.53 1.22 -12.14
CA GLY A 82 -7.76 2.17 -11.05
C GLY A 82 -8.12 3.59 -11.50
N TYR A 83 -8.36 3.79 -12.80
CA TYR A 83 -8.75 5.09 -13.35
C TYR A 83 -10.11 4.98 -14.04
N GLU A 84 -11.09 5.82 -13.68
CA GLU A 84 -12.39 5.85 -14.37
C GLU A 84 -12.43 7.03 -15.35
N PRO A 85 -12.12 6.84 -16.65
CA PRO A 85 -12.07 7.96 -17.59
C PRO A 85 -13.47 8.49 -17.93
N LYS A 86 -13.57 9.81 -18.07
CA LYS A 86 -14.76 10.49 -18.60
C LYS A 86 -14.72 10.42 -20.13
N ILE A 87 -15.15 9.30 -20.68
CA ILE A 87 -15.24 9.09 -22.14
C ILE A 87 -16.26 10.07 -22.72
N TYR A 88 -15.88 10.80 -23.75
CA TYR A 88 -16.79 11.72 -24.45
C TYR A 88 -17.00 11.36 -25.92
N GLU A 89 -16.12 10.53 -26.49
CA GLU A 89 -16.15 10.21 -27.91
C GLU A 89 -15.51 8.84 -28.17
N LEU A 90 -16.18 8.04 -29.01
CA LEU A 90 -15.66 6.80 -29.58
C LEU A 90 -15.55 6.98 -31.10
N LYS A 91 -14.46 6.52 -31.69
CA LYS A 91 -14.25 6.54 -33.15
C LYS A 91 -13.90 5.18 -33.68
N THR A 92 -14.33 4.89 -34.90
CA THR A 92 -13.77 3.77 -35.67
C THR A 92 -13.08 4.30 -36.91
N GLU A 93 -12.16 3.51 -37.46
CA GLU A 93 -11.49 3.86 -38.72
C GLU A 93 -12.45 3.91 -39.90
N ALA A 94 -13.51 3.08 -39.88
CA ALA A 94 -14.46 2.97 -40.99
C ALA A 94 -15.54 4.06 -40.96
N SER A 95 -16.10 4.34 -39.79
CA SER A 95 -17.32 5.15 -39.62
C SER A 95 -17.03 6.56 -39.08
N GLY A 96 -15.81 6.83 -38.59
CA GLY A 96 -15.48 8.07 -37.90
C GLY A 96 -16.09 8.11 -36.50
N CYS A 97 -16.70 9.24 -36.13
CA CYS A 97 -17.28 9.45 -34.80
C CYS A 97 -18.61 8.68 -34.62
N LEU A 98 -18.71 7.92 -33.52
CA LEU A 98 -19.91 7.19 -33.15
C LEU A 98 -20.81 8.06 -32.27
N LEU A 99 -22.11 8.15 -32.59
CA LEU A 99 -23.06 8.95 -31.81
C LEU A 99 -23.55 8.17 -30.59
N PRO A 100 -23.68 8.79 -29.40
CA PRO A 100 -24.05 8.08 -28.17
C PRO A 100 -25.35 7.26 -28.24
N GLN A 101 -26.33 7.69 -29.05
CA GLN A 101 -27.63 7.01 -29.17
C GLN A 101 -27.63 5.84 -30.17
N GLU A 102 -26.60 5.68 -31.00
CA GLU A 102 -26.53 4.60 -31.98
C GLU A 102 -26.42 3.24 -31.31
N LEU A 103 -26.98 2.20 -31.94
CA LEU A 103 -26.85 0.83 -31.46
C LEU A 103 -25.45 0.30 -31.77
N VAL A 104 -24.81 -0.32 -30.76
CA VAL A 104 -23.45 -0.88 -30.87
C VAL A 104 -23.34 -1.87 -32.02
N VAL A 105 -24.33 -2.76 -32.16
CA VAL A 105 -24.35 -3.82 -33.19
C VAL A 105 -24.55 -3.28 -34.62
N VAL A 106 -25.03 -2.04 -34.76
CA VAL A 106 -25.22 -1.38 -36.07
C VAL A 106 -24.01 -0.53 -36.42
N ALA A 107 -23.49 0.21 -35.45
CA ALA A 107 -22.42 1.17 -35.63
C ALA A 107 -21.04 0.53 -35.77
N ILE A 108 -20.82 -0.64 -35.16
CA ILE A 108 -19.54 -1.35 -35.15
C ILE A 108 -19.69 -2.66 -35.93
N GLN A 109 -18.96 -2.78 -37.04
CA GLN A 109 -19.09 -3.90 -37.97
C GLN A 109 -18.08 -5.00 -37.62
N GLY A 110 -18.58 -6.04 -36.95
CA GLY A 110 -17.85 -7.29 -36.72
C GLY A 110 -17.02 -7.33 -35.43
N ASN A 111 -16.64 -8.56 -35.03
CA ASN A 111 -16.06 -8.88 -33.72
C ASN A 111 -14.66 -8.33 -33.43
N PHE A 112 -14.08 -7.52 -34.31
CA PHE A 112 -12.68 -7.13 -34.20
C PHE A 112 -12.35 -5.72 -34.71
N GLU A 113 -13.37 -4.92 -35.08
CA GLU A 113 -13.16 -3.52 -35.41
C GLU A 113 -12.59 -2.79 -34.19
N LEU A 114 -11.53 -2.01 -34.42
CA LEU A 114 -10.88 -1.26 -33.37
C LEU A 114 -11.59 0.07 -33.17
N VAL A 115 -12.10 0.27 -31.95
CA VAL A 115 -12.70 1.53 -31.53
C VAL A 115 -11.69 2.31 -30.71
N HIS A 116 -11.44 3.55 -31.05
CA HIS A 116 -10.59 4.45 -30.28
C HIS A 116 -11.43 5.29 -29.32
N ALA A 117 -11.11 5.23 -28.03
CA ALA A 117 -11.79 5.98 -26.98
C ALA A 117 -11.03 7.24 -26.59
N TYR A 118 -11.74 8.37 -26.57
CA TYR A 118 -11.23 9.68 -26.17
C TYR A 118 -11.91 10.16 -24.88
N TYR A 119 -11.12 10.73 -23.98
CA TYR A 119 -11.56 11.21 -22.67
C TYR A 119 -10.88 12.54 -22.31
N HIS A 120 -11.49 13.32 -21.42
CA HIS A 120 -10.99 14.65 -21.02
C HIS A 120 -10.62 14.72 -19.52
N GLY A 121 -10.35 13.58 -18.89
CA GLY A 121 -9.96 13.43 -17.49
C GLY A 121 -10.57 12.19 -16.83
N PHE A 122 -10.35 12.05 -15.52
CA PHE A 122 -10.87 10.94 -14.72
C PHE A 122 -11.98 11.40 -13.78
N ARG A 123 -12.87 10.48 -13.41
CA ARG A 123 -13.84 10.66 -12.33
C ARG A 123 -13.09 10.63 -11.01
N GLU A 124 -13.37 11.60 -10.15
CA GLU A 124 -12.84 11.61 -8.79
C GLU A 124 -13.48 10.46 -8.01
N LYS A 125 -12.64 9.77 -7.24
CA LYS A 125 -13.01 8.62 -6.42
C LYS A 125 -12.64 8.89 -4.99
N THR A 126 -13.49 8.42 -4.09
CA THR A 126 -13.19 8.48 -2.66
C THR A 126 -12.00 7.55 -2.36
N PRO A 127 -11.20 7.84 -1.31
CA PRO A 127 -10.14 6.93 -0.88
C PRO A 127 -10.64 5.51 -0.63
N LEU A 128 -11.87 5.36 -0.12
CA LEU A 128 -12.53 4.07 0.08
C LEU A 128 -12.78 3.32 -1.23
N GLU A 129 -13.34 3.97 -2.25
CA GLU A 129 -13.56 3.35 -3.56
C GLU A 129 -12.25 2.90 -4.20
N VAL A 130 -11.21 3.73 -4.11
CA VAL A 130 -9.86 3.40 -4.61
C VAL A 130 -9.30 2.20 -3.87
N TYR A 131 -9.37 2.18 -2.55
CA TYR A 131 -8.91 1.05 -1.74
C TYR A 131 -9.62 -0.26 -2.10
N GLN A 132 -10.94 -0.24 -2.21
CA GLN A 132 -11.73 -1.44 -2.54
C GLN A 132 -11.40 -1.96 -3.94
N ASN A 133 -11.28 -1.06 -4.93
CA ASN A 133 -10.83 -1.42 -6.26
C ASN A 133 -9.42 -2.01 -6.23
N SER A 134 -8.49 -1.36 -5.53
CA SER A 134 -7.11 -1.79 -5.42
C SER A 134 -6.98 -3.17 -4.78
N CYS A 135 -7.74 -3.43 -3.71
CA CYS A 135 -7.91 -4.75 -3.11
C CYS A 135 -8.35 -5.79 -4.14
N SER A 136 -9.40 -5.47 -4.92
CA SER A 136 -9.90 -6.37 -5.98
C SER A 136 -8.84 -6.65 -7.05
N ARG A 137 -8.08 -5.64 -7.48
CA ARG A 137 -7.03 -5.78 -8.51
C ARG A 137 -5.84 -6.60 -8.01
N ASN A 138 -5.45 -6.40 -6.75
CA ASN A 138 -4.34 -7.11 -6.12
C ASN A 138 -4.74 -8.47 -5.51
N LYS A 139 -6.03 -8.84 -5.56
CA LYS A 139 -6.58 -10.08 -4.96
C LYS A 139 -6.32 -10.15 -3.45
N VAL A 140 -6.44 -9.01 -2.78
CA VAL A 140 -6.32 -8.86 -1.32
C VAL A 140 -7.71 -8.58 -0.76
N SER A 141 -8.11 -9.30 0.29
CA SER A 141 -9.38 -9.03 0.98
C SER A 141 -9.35 -7.66 1.64
N THR A 142 -10.46 -6.91 1.56
CA THR A 142 -10.60 -5.64 2.27
C THR A 142 -10.58 -5.87 3.79
N ARG A 143 -10.05 -4.89 4.51
CA ARG A 143 -10.11 -4.86 5.98
C ARG A 143 -11.08 -3.77 6.40
N HIS A 144 -12.03 -4.16 7.24
CA HIS A 144 -13.02 -3.23 7.77
C HIS A 144 -12.38 -2.05 8.54
N THR A 145 -11.30 -2.30 9.28
CA THR A 145 -10.54 -1.26 9.99
C THR A 145 -9.97 -0.20 9.05
N VAL A 146 -9.42 -0.63 7.91
CA VAL A 146 -8.92 0.29 6.87
C VAL A 146 -10.07 1.03 6.21
N GLU A 147 -11.18 0.35 5.90
CA GLU A 147 -12.36 1.00 5.30
C GLU A 147 -12.93 2.10 6.19
N LEU A 148 -13.07 1.84 7.50
CA LEU A 148 -13.50 2.83 8.49
C LEU A 148 -12.55 4.02 8.54
N ALA A 149 -11.24 3.76 8.64
CA ALA A 149 -10.23 4.81 8.68
C ALA A 149 -10.27 5.68 7.41
N LEU A 150 -10.37 5.08 6.22
CA LEU A 150 -10.45 5.84 4.97
C LEU A 150 -11.73 6.67 4.85
N HIS A 151 -12.84 6.21 5.42
CA HIS A 151 -14.07 6.99 5.49
C HIS A 151 -13.92 8.22 6.39
N GLU A 152 -13.17 8.12 7.49
CA GLU A 152 -12.89 9.26 8.39
C GLU A 152 -11.89 10.25 7.79
N ASN A 153 -10.98 9.80 6.94
CA ASN A 153 -9.91 10.60 6.32
C ASN A 153 -10.34 11.40 5.06
N GLU A 154 -11.58 11.26 4.58
CA GLU A 154 -12.00 11.66 3.22
C GLU A 154 -11.75 13.15 2.86
N GLN A 155 -11.69 14.04 3.85
CA GLN A 155 -11.54 15.49 3.66
C GLN A 155 -10.24 16.08 4.21
N THR A 156 -9.25 15.24 4.51
CA THR A 156 -7.98 15.67 5.12
C THR A 156 -6.79 15.42 4.20
N ASP A 157 -5.71 16.18 4.40
CA ASP A 157 -4.41 15.92 3.75
C ASP A 157 -3.58 14.87 4.51
N ALA A 158 -4.24 14.07 5.36
CA ALA A 158 -3.64 13.04 6.20
C ALA A 158 -4.14 11.65 5.80
N LEU A 159 -3.26 10.67 5.85
CA LEU A 159 -3.60 9.26 5.77
C LEU A 159 -3.37 8.63 7.14
N VAL A 160 -4.44 8.42 7.90
CA VAL A 160 -4.39 7.77 9.22
C VAL A 160 -4.88 6.35 9.09
N LEU A 161 -3.98 5.38 9.20
CA LEU A 161 -4.24 3.94 9.20
C LEU A 161 -3.62 3.27 10.45
N ALA A 162 -3.58 3.99 11.56
CA ALA A 162 -3.15 3.49 12.85
C ALA A 162 -3.97 2.27 13.31
N ASP A 163 -3.31 1.27 13.87
CA ASP A 163 -3.93 0.06 14.44
C ASP A 163 -4.87 -0.68 13.47
N THR A 164 -4.60 -0.61 12.16
CA THR A 164 -5.45 -1.24 11.14
C THR A 164 -5.02 -2.67 10.78
N CYS A 165 -4.01 -3.22 11.47
CA CYS A 165 -3.43 -4.54 11.25
C CYS A 165 -2.87 -4.73 9.82
N LEU A 166 -2.22 -3.68 9.29
CA LEU A 166 -1.50 -3.73 8.02
C LEU A 166 -0.26 -4.61 8.14
N VAL A 167 -0.04 -5.42 7.10
CA VAL A 167 1.16 -6.25 6.92
C VAL A 167 1.72 -6.02 5.51
N SER A 168 2.91 -6.54 5.22
CA SER A 168 3.58 -6.35 3.92
C SER A 168 2.73 -6.73 2.69
N ARG A 169 1.78 -7.68 2.84
CA ARG A 169 0.84 -8.05 1.77
C ARG A 169 -0.07 -6.90 1.33
N ASP A 170 -0.36 -5.96 2.22
CA ASP A 170 -1.30 -4.87 1.99
C ASP A 170 -0.63 -3.67 1.31
N ILE A 171 0.70 -3.60 1.36
CA ILE A 171 1.47 -2.45 0.89
C ILE A 171 1.26 -2.13 -0.59
N PRO A 172 1.18 -3.11 -1.52
CA PRO A 172 0.83 -2.82 -2.90
C PRO A 172 -0.52 -2.10 -3.03
N VAL A 173 -1.50 -2.43 -2.19
CA VAL A 173 -2.82 -1.78 -2.17
C VAL A 173 -2.71 -0.35 -1.65
N ILE A 174 -1.93 -0.13 -0.58
CA ILE A 174 -1.73 1.21 -0.01
C ILE A 174 -0.91 2.11 -0.93
N CYS A 175 0.13 1.59 -1.61
CA CYS A 175 0.89 2.32 -2.62
C CYS A 175 0.01 2.75 -3.80
N ASP A 176 -0.86 1.85 -4.25
CA ASP A 176 -1.83 2.14 -5.31
C ASP A 176 -2.86 3.18 -4.84
N LEU A 177 -3.37 3.07 -3.61
CA LEU A 177 -4.20 4.11 -2.99
C LEU A 177 -3.52 5.49 -3.03
N LEU A 178 -2.29 5.59 -2.51
CA LEU A 178 -1.49 6.81 -2.49
C LEU A 178 -1.25 7.42 -3.89
N SER A 179 -1.26 6.58 -4.93
CA SER A 179 -1.06 7.03 -6.31
C SER A 179 -2.31 7.67 -6.94
N HIS A 180 -3.49 7.43 -6.37
CA HIS A 180 -4.78 7.90 -6.91
C HIS A 180 -5.47 8.96 -6.05
N ILE A 181 -5.14 9.05 -4.76
CA ILE A 181 -5.67 10.09 -3.87
C ILE A 181 -4.88 11.39 -3.99
N LYS A 182 -5.40 12.46 -3.39
CA LYS A 182 -4.68 13.73 -3.28
C LYS A 182 -3.36 13.52 -2.50
N PRO A 183 -2.28 14.25 -2.85
CA PRO A 183 -1.01 14.15 -2.14
C PRO A 183 -1.20 14.38 -0.64
N VAL A 184 -0.72 13.42 0.16
CA VAL A 184 -0.80 13.50 1.62
C VAL A 184 0.47 14.13 2.18
N THR A 185 0.31 14.93 3.23
CA THR A 185 1.42 15.56 3.96
C THR A 185 1.63 14.94 5.34
N LYS A 186 0.63 14.22 5.85
CA LYS A 186 0.68 13.52 7.14
C LYS A 186 0.33 12.06 6.96
N VAL A 187 1.11 11.18 7.58
CA VAL A 187 0.90 9.73 7.48
C VAL A 187 1.04 9.11 8.85
N ASP A 188 0.00 8.45 9.32
CA ASP A 188 0.03 7.66 10.55
C ASP A 188 -0.21 6.20 10.21
N LEU A 189 0.82 5.38 10.40
CA LEU A 189 0.84 3.94 10.20
C LEU A 189 1.23 3.22 11.50
N SER A 190 1.02 3.87 12.65
CA SER A 190 1.35 3.31 13.96
C SER A 190 0.57 2.01 14.23
N GLY A 191 1.12 1.14 15.08
CA GLY A 191 0.42 -0.07 15.54
C GLY A 191 0.15 -1.11 14.45
N ASN A 192 1.01 -1.18 13.43
CA ASN A 192 0.92 -2.16 12.35
C ASN A 192 2.09 -3.16 12.39
N VAL A 193 2.24 -4.01 11.37
CA VAL A 193 3.33 -4.98 11.28
C VAL A 193 4.15 -4.72 10.01
N LEU A 194 4.65 -3.48 9.89
CA LEU A 194 5.43 -3.04 8.74
C LEU A 194 6.94 -3.14 9.01
N TYR A 195 7.70 -3.43 7.96
CA TYR A 195 9.16 -3.54 7.97
C TYR A 195 9.79 -2.45 7.09
N ASP A 196 11.12 -2.32 7.14
CA ASP A 196 11.84 -1.26 6.41
C ASP A 196 11.55 -1.21 4.89
N HIS A 197 11.33 -2.37 4.27
CA HIS A 197 11.03 -2.45 2.84
C HIS A 197 9.62 -1.94 2.51
N ASP A 198 8.65 -2.19 3.40
CA ASP A 198 7.28 -1.70 3.28
C ASP A 198 7.26 -0.17 3.31
N ILE A 199 7.96 0.42 4.28
CA ILE A 199 8.08 1.88 4.40
C ILE A 199 8.81 2.48 3.19
N ALA A 200 9.88 1.84 2.73
CA ALA A 200 10.61 2.29 1.56
C ALA A 200 9.75 2.27 0.28
N ASP A 201 8.83 1.31 0.15
CA ASP A 201 7.89 1.26 -0.97
C ASP A 201 6.83 2.36 -0.86
N LEU A 202 6.23 2.54 0.32
CA LEU A 202 5.24 3.60 0.57
C LEU A 202 5.80 5.00 0.29
N PHE A 203 7.01 5.28 0.76
CA PHE A 203 7.66 6.59 0.61
C PHE A 203 7.93 7.00 -0.84
N LYS A 204 7.97 6.05 -1.79
CA LYS A 204 8.07 6.38 -3.23
C LYS A 204 6.82 7.10 -3.74
N HIS A 205 5.69 6.92 -3.07
CA HIS A 205 4.40 7.48 -3.45
C HIS A 205 4.03 8.73 -2.65
N ILE A 206 4.88 9.17 -1.71
CA ILE A 206 4.64 10.34 -0.86
C ILE A 206 5.76 11.35 -1.10
N GLN A 207 5.45 12.47 -1.76
CA GLN A 207 6.48 13.45 -2.14
C GLN A 207 6.71 14.52 -1.07
N ASP A 208 5.66 15.00 -0.42
CA ASP A 208 5.69 16.18 0.46
C ASP A 208 5.33 15.85 1.92
N LEU A 209 6.01 14.83 2.47
CA LEU A 209 5.77 14.35 3.82
C LEU A 209 6.27 15.35 4.87
N HIS A 210 5.37 15.80 5.73
CA HIS A 210 5.61 16.73 6.83
C HIS A 210 5.53 16.06 8.20
N GLU A 211 4.61 15.10 8.38
CA GLU A 211 4.46 14.39 9.65
C GLU A 211 4.31 12.89 9.39
N VAL A 212 5.07 12.08 10.12
CA VAL A 212 4.96 10.63 10.03
C VAL A 212 4.95 9.98 11.41
N ASP A 213 4.00 9.08 11.63
CA ASP A 213 4.01 8.18 12.78
C ASP A 213 4.13 6.73 12.27
N LEU A 214 5.24 6.09 12.62
CA LEU A 214 5.54 4.68 12.33
C LEU A 214 5.72 3.89 13.63
N SER A 215 5.25 4.42 14.76
CA SER A 215 5.42 3.78 16.07
C SER A 215 4.81 2.38 16.12
N SER A 216 5.33 1.52 16.99
CA SER A 216 4.81 0.16 17.20
C SER A 216 4.71 -0.68 15.92
N ASN A 217 5.77 -0.71 15.12
CA ASN A 217 5.92 -1.54 13.93
C ASN A 217 7.07 -2.55 14.09
N ARG A 218 7.67 -3.02 12.99
CA ARG A 218 8.84 -3.91 12.96
C ARG A 218 9.98 -3.29 12.14
N ILE A 219 10.09 -1.96 12.15
CA ILE A 219 11.14 -1.24 11.41
C ILE A 219 12.44 -1.19 12.21
N THR A 220 13.56 -1.00 11.50
CA THR A 220 14.91 -0.91 12.08
C THR A 220 15.54 0.44 11.77
N SER A 221 16.78 0.66 12.21
CA SER A 221 17.56 1.86 11.89
C SER A 221 17.63 2.16 10.38
N LYS A 222 17.43 1.17 9.50
CA LYS A 222 17.38 1.38 8.04
C LYS A 222 16.28 2.35 7.61
N THR A 223 15.16 2.41 8.32
CA THR A 223 14.07 3.35 8.02
C THR A 223 14.47 4.80 8.28
N ILE A 224 15.39 5.07 9.22
CA ILE A 224 15.92 6.43 9.47
C ILE A 224 16.57 6.99 8.21
N ALA A 225 17.36 6.18 7.49
CA ALA A 225 17.97 6.59 6.23
C ALA A 225 16.93 6.86 5.13
N LYS A 226 15.72 6.30 5.24
CA LYS A 226 14.61 6.54 4.31
C LYS A 226 13.88 7.85 4.60
N LEU A 227 13.72 8.21 5.87
CA LEU A 227 13.16 9.51 6.26
C LEU A 227 13.96 10.68 5.67
N ALA A 228 15.28 10.51 5.51
CA ALA A 228 16.17 11.51 4.95
C ALA A 228 15.89 11.86 3.47
N TYR A 229 15.00 11.13 2.77
CA TYR A 229 14.50 11.49 1.44
C TYR A 229 13.31 12.45 1.47
N HIS A 230 12.79 12.79 2.66
CA HIS A 230 11.69 13.74 2.86
C HIS A 230 12.21 15.00 3.58
N PRO A 231 12.80 15.96 2.85
CA PRO A 231 13.45 17.14 3.45
C PRO A 231 12.46 18.09 4.16
N ASN A 232 11.18 18.02 3.82
CA ASN A 232 10.11 18.82 4.43
C ASN A 232 9.55 18.21 5.72
N LEU A 233 10.10 17.08 6.17
CA LEU A 233 9.65 16.40 7.38
C LEU A 233 9.88 17.28 8.62
N ARG A 234 8.82 17.45 9.41
CA ARG A 234 8.77 18.27 10.63
C ARG A 234 8.57 17.46 11.89
N ARG A 235 7.83 16.36 11.81
CA ARG A 235 7.58 15.46 12.95
C ARG A 235 7.72 14.02 12.53
N ALA A 236 8.46 13.24 13.30
CA ALA A 236 8.62 11.81 13.07
C ALA A 236 8.54 11.05 14.40
N SER A 237 7.68 10.04 14.45
CA SER A 237 7.66 9.07 15.54
C SER A 237 8.05 7.70 15.00
N LEU A 238 9.09 7.11 15.60
CA LEU A 238 9.54 5.74 15.33
C LEU A 238 9.50 4.89 16.61
N SER A 239 8.84 5.37 17.66
CA SER A 239 8.84 4.75 18.99
C SER A 239 8.36 3.29 18.96
N TYR A 240 8.79 2.51 19.93
CA TYR A 240 8.41 1.09 20.07
C TYR A 240 8.77 0.24 18.83
N ASN A 241 9.89 0.53 18.18
CA ASN A 241 10.45 -0.25 17.09
C ASN A 241 11.88 -0.71 17.40
N PRO A 242 12.32 -1.90 16.93
CA PRO A 242 13.67 -2.39 17.17
C PRO A 242 14.72 -1.68 16.28
N LEU A 243 14.98 -0.39 16.51
CA LEU A 243 15.92 0.40 15.70
C LEU A 243 17.37 -0.01 15.97
N GLY A 244 17.70 -0.27 17.24
CA GLY A 244 19.00 -0.81 17.64
C GLY A 244 20.14 0.22 17.68
N SER A 245 21.35 -0.30 17.86
CA SER A 245 22.60 0.43 18.12
C SER A 245 23.05 1.39 17.01
N ASP A 246 22.69 1.10 15.76
CA ASP A 246 23.10 1.90 14.60
C ASP A 246 22.31 3.22 14.48
N THR A 247 21.24 3.37 15.27
CA THR A 247 20.36 4.55 15.26
C THR A 247 21.12 5.85 15.44
N LEU A 248 21.99 5.93 16.46
CA LEU A 248 22.75 7.15 16.77
C LEU A 248 23.72 7.52 15.63
N ALA A 249 24.23 6.55 14.88
CA ALA A 249 25.11 6.86 13.74
C ALA A 249 24.36 7.55 12.57
N LEU A 250 23.03 7.45 12.51
CA LEU A 250 22.22 7.97 11.41
C LEU A 250 21.56 9.32 11.70
N LEU A 251 21.43 9.71 12.97
CA LEU A 251 20.74 10.95 13.35
C LEU A 251 21.39 12.22 12.80
N PRO A 252 22.72 12.40 12.81
CA PRO A 252 23.33 13.60 12.25
C PRO A 252 23.01 13.80 10.75
N GLU A 253 23.08 12.73 9.96
CA GLU A 253 22.73 12.74 8.53
C GLU A 253 21.25 13.04 8.31
N LEU A 254 20.35 12.42 9.10
CA LEU A 254 18.92 12.68 9.05
C LEU A 254 18.64 14.17 9.24
N LEU A 255 19.15 14.76 10.33
CA LEU A 255 18.88 16.14 10.70
C LEU A 255 19.54 17.16 9.75
N ARG A 256 20.62 16.79 9.05
CA ARG A 256 21.19 17.63 7.99
C ARG A 256 20.31 17.64 6.73
N LYS A 257 19.66 16.52 6.41
CA LYS A 257 18.77 16.40 5.23
C LYS A 257 17.36 16.91 5.49
N CYS A 258 16.82 16.66 6.67
CA CYS A 258 15.52 17.13 7.12
C CYS A 258 15.70 18.40 7.97
N SER A 259 16.03 19.52 7.32
CA SER A 259 16.36 20.78 8.00
C SER A 259 15.17 21.48 8.67
N HIS A 260 14.00 20.85 8.64
CA HIS A 260 12.77 21.33 9.28
C HIS A 260 12.25 20.36 10.35
N LEU A 261 12.99 19.29 10.68
CA LEU A 261 12.56 18.29 11.64
C LEU A 261 12.61 18.87 13.06
N ASP A 262 11.46 19.17 13.64
CA ASP A 262 11.36 19.80 14.96
C ASP A 262 11.15 18.76 16.06
N VAL A 263 10.44 17.67 15.76
CA VAL A 263 10.11 16.62 16.73
C VAL A 263 10.55 15.25 16.20
N LEU A 264 11.36 14.55 16.99
CA LEU A 264 11.74 13.16 16.74
C LEU A 264 11.51 12.30 17.99
N ASP A 265 10.63 11.32 17.87
CA ASP A 265 10.34 10.36 18.95
C ASP A 265 10.98 9.00 18.64
N LEU A 266 11.88 8.58 19.53
CA LEU A 266 12.60 7.31 19.52
C LEU A 266 12.44 6.56 20.84
N GLU A 267 11.33 6.76 21.57
CA GLU A 267 11.06 6.03 22.81
C GLU A 267 11.09 4.50 22.59
N SER A 268 11.71 3.77 23.51
CA SER A 268 11.70 2.29 23.51
C SER A 268 12.15 1.68 22.16
N CYS A 269 13.23 2.21 21.59
CA CYS A 269 13.72 1.84 20.26
C CYS A 269 14.96 0.91 20.27
N ASP A 270 15.30 0.33 21.42
CA ASP A 270 16.55 -0.41 21.65
C ASP A 270 17.81 0.39 21.27
N VAL A 271 17.75 1.72 21.37
CA VAL A 271 18.90 2.59 21.06
C VAL A 271 19.97 2.38 22.14
N ASP A 272 21.16 2.03 21.70
CA ASP A 272 22.37 1.93 22.52
C ASP A 272 23.57 2.54 21.78
N ASN A 273 24.75 2.43 22.37
CA ASN A 273 26.00 2.94 21.81
C ASN A 273 27.06 1.85 21.55
N TYR A 274 26.70 0.56 21.61
CA TYR A 274 27.68 -0.54 21.59
C TYR A 274 28.42 -0.67 20.26
N THR A 275 27.79 -0.29 19.14
CA THR A 275 28.40 -0.36 17.80
C THR A 275 29.09 0.92 17.35
N LEU A 276 29.09 1.97 18.18
CA LEU A 276 29.54 3.29 17.79
C LEU A 276 31.06 3.43 17.83
N GLN A 277 31.59 4.01 16.74
CA GLN A 277 33.01 4.24 16.55
C GLN A 277 33.38 5.69 16.92
N ASP A 278 34.69 5.96 17.08
CA ASP A 278 35.18 7.30 17.40
C ASP A 278 34.78 8.36 16.36
N ILE A 279 34.54 7.95 15.10
CA ILE A 279 34.08 8.85 14.03
C ILE A 279 32.67 9.41 14.32
N THR A 280 31.76 8.61 14.87
CA THR A 280 30.42 9.08 15.24
C THR A 280 30.51 10.12 16.35
N LEU A 281 31.38 9.91 17.34
CA LEU A 281 31.60 10.90 18.40
C LEU A 281 32.16 12.22 17.86
N HIS A 282 33.05 12.15 16.86
CA HIS A 282 33.57 13.34 16.20
C HIS A 282 32.46 14.10 15.47
N GLU A 283 31.59 13.41 14.74
CA GLU A 283 30.46 14.01 14.04
C GLU A 283 29.53 14.77 15.00
N TYR A 284 29.20 14.18 16.16
CA TYR A 284 28.38 14.84 17.17
C TYR A 284 29.05 16.06 17.82
N ARG A 285 30.38 16.02 18.05
CA ARG A 285 31.13 17.16 18.63
C ARG A 285 31.15 18.37 17.71
N HIS A 286 31.17 18.13 16.41
CA HIS A 286 31.23 19.17 15.38
C HIS A 286 29.90 19.34 14.64
N TYR A 287 28.81 18.81 15.22
CA TYR A 287 27.51 18.87 14.59
C TYR A 287 27.04 20.32 14.42
N SER A 288 26.72 20.67 13.17
CA SER A 288 26.28 22.01 12.77
C SER A 288 25.03 21.98 11.89
N GLY A 289 24.24 20.91 11.95
CA GLY A 289 22.99 20.78 11.21
C GLY A 289 21.79 21.34 11.98
N HIS A 290 20.58 20.95 11.55
CA HIS A 290 19.33 21.36 12.18
C HIS A 290 19.23 20.83 13.61
N ARG A 291 18.58 21.61 14.47
CA ARG A 291 18.44 21.29 15.89
C ARG A 291 16.97 21.12 16.23
N LEU A 292 16.67 19.98 16.84
CA LEU A 292 15.33 19.58 17.21
C LEU A 292 14.78 20.46 18.35
N GLU A 293 13.47 20.72 18.30
CA GLU A 293 12.70 21.27 19.40
C GLU A 293 12.32 20.20 20.44
N SER A 294 12.25 18.93 20.04
CA SER A 294 11.99 17.81 20.92
C SER A 294 12.64 16.51 20.40
N LEU A 295 13.38 15.83 21.26
CA LEU A 295 13.95 14.51 21.01
C LEU A 295 13.60 13.59 22.18
N ASN A 296 12.76 12.58 21.93
CA ASN A 296 12.44 11.58 22.94
C ASN A 296 13.35 10.36 22.77
N LEU A 297 14.18 10.07 23.78
CA LEU A 297 15.04 8.90 23.86
C LEU A 297 14.67 8.02 25.07
N SER A 298 13.53 8.27 25.73
CA SER A 298 13.12 7.54 26.92
C SER A 298 13.06 6.03 26.71
N ASN A 299 13.25 5.28 27.80
CA ASN A 299 13.15 3.82 27.81
C ASN A 299 14.14 3.08 26.88
N ASN A 300 15.21 3.73 26.42
CA ASN A 300 16.27 3.10 25.63
C ASN A 300 17.42 2.53 26.49
N ALA A 301 18.17 1.59 25.90
CA ALA A 301 19.30 0.94 26.57
C ALA A 301 20.47 1.89 26.83
N LEU A 302 20.64 2.93 26.00
CA LEU A 302 21.65 3.99 26.15
C LEU A 302 21.64 4.64 27.54
N ILE A 303 20.47 4.74 28.16
CA ILE A 303 20.27 5.40 29.46
C ILE A 303 20.58 4.44 30.63
N ARG A 304 20.62 3.12 30.39
CA ARG A 304 20.78 2.11 31.45
C ARG A 304 22.22 1.99 31.96
N ASP A 305 23.22 2.30 31.13
CA ASP A 305 24.63 2.36 31.55
C ASP A 305 25.02 3.81 31.88
N SER A 306 25.11 4.11 33.18
CA SER A 306 25.50 5.43 33.68
C SER A 306 26.81 5.99 33.10
N THR A 307 27.80 5.13 32.81
CA THR A 307 29.11 5.60 32.32
C THR A 307 29.06 5.99 30.84
N SER A 308 28.41 5.16 30.03
CA SER A 308 28.10 5.45 28.64
C SER A 308 27.20 6.67 28.50
N PHE A 309 26.17 6.76 29.34
CA PHE A 309 25.21 7.84 29.30
C PHE A 309 25.86 9.20 29.55
N GLU A 310 26.70 9.33 30.59
CA GLU A 310 27.40 10.60 30.88
C GLU A 310 28.37 11.02 29.76
N ARG A 311 28.93 10.06 29.01
CA ARG A 311 29.74 10.35 27.82
C ARG A 311 28.91 10.89 26.66
N TRP A 312 27.71 10.33 26.44
CA TRP A 312 26.86 10.64 25.29
C TRP A 312 25.93 11.83 25.51
N LYS A 313 25.46 12.06 26.73
CA LYS A 313 24.57 13.15 27.09
C LYS A 313 24.98 14.53 26.54
N PRO A 314 26.21 15.03 26.75
CA PRO A 314 26.61 16.33 26.19
C PRO A 314 26.68 16.35 24.66
N LEU A 315 26.90 15.19 24.02
CA LEU A 315 26.91 15.07 22.57
C LEU A 315 25.49 15.11 22.00
N LEU A 316 24.55 14.41 22.63
CA LEU A 316 23.14 14.43 22.24
C LEU A 316 22.53 15.83 22.36
N HIS A 317 22.96 16.62 23.35
CA HIS A 317 22.55 18.02 23.49
C HIS A 317 22.90 18.88 22.27
N ASN A 318 23.88 18.48 21.43
CA ASN A 318 24.19 19.21 20.21
C ASN A 318 23.12 19.04 19.11
N LEU A 319 22.26 18.02 19.22
CA LEU A 319 21.18 17.76 18.27
C LEU A 319 19.90 18.57 18.54
N VAL A 320 19.82 19.27 19.68
CA VAL A 320 18.64 20.01 20.11
C VAL A 320 18.91 21.49 20.34
N ASN A 321 17.86 22.30 20.32
CA ASN A 321 17.94 23.73 20.60
C ASN A 321 18.29 24.02 22.06
N HIS A 322 17.68 23.28 22.99
CA HIS A 322 17.95 23.38 24.42
C HIS A 322 18.13 22.00 25.06
N PRO A 323 19.01 21.84 26.07
CA PRO A 323 19.19 20.57 26.78
C PRO A 323 17.91 19.95 27.36
N THR A 324 16.91 20.78 27.71
CA THR A 324 15.61 20.37 28.24
C THR A 324 14.70 19.74 27.18
N ASN A 325 15.06 19.86 25.91
CA ASN A 325 14.30 19.32 24.78
C ASN A 325 14.62 17.85 24.51
N ILE A 326 15.45 17.21 25.35
CA ILE A 326 15.72 15.78 25.29
C ILE A 326 15.06 15.12 26.49
N GLU A 327 14.21 14.14 26.21
CA GLU A 327 13.70 13.22 27.21
C GLU A 327 14.56 11.96 27.23
N PHE A 328 15.04 11.60 28.42
CA PHE A 328 15.88 10.42 28.69
C PHE A 328 15.15 9.47 29.63
#